data_AF-A0A2V5H938-F1
#
_entry.id   AF-A0A2V5H938-F1
#
_cell.length_a   1.000
_cell.length_b   1.000
_cell.length_c   1.000
_cell.angle_alpha   90.00
_cell.angle_beta   90.00
_cell.angle_gamma   90.00
#
_symmetry.space_group_name_H-M   'P 1'
#
loop_
_entity.id
_entity.type
_entity.pdbx_description
1 polymer ?
#
loop_
_entity_poly.entity_id
_entity_poly.type
_entity_poly.pdbx_seq_one_letter_code
_entity_poly.pdbx_strand_id
1 'polypeptide(L)'
;MIAIKGPPPREITQNSVCATEFFDGEGGWKGAIKIPSISLETLEENLEGEPRLLFLQFLRKMLQWKPEERMSARELLDGPWLRSP
;
A
#
# COMPACT_ATOMS: atom_id res chain seq x y z
N MET A 1 -4.86 3.91 -1.36
CA MET A 1 -3.81 3.64 -0.36
C MET A 1 -4.40 3.34 1.02
N ILE A 2 -5.19 4.25 1.63
CA ILE A 2 -5.73 4.05 2.99
C ILE A 2 -6.56 2.77 3.14
N ALA A 3 -7.48 2.50 2.19
CA ALA A 3 -8.30 1.29 2.24
C ALA A 3 -7.47 -0.02 2.26
N ILE A 4 -6.31 0.00 1.58
CA ILE A 4 -5.46 -1.19 1.39
C ILE A 4 -4.40 -1.33 2.49
N LYS A 5 -3.79 -0.21 2.93
CA LYS A 5 -2.65 -0.18 3.85
C LYS A 5 -3.01 0.32 5.26
N GLY A 6 -4.25 0.71 5.49
CA GLY A 6 -4.63 1.48 6.66
C GLY A 6 -4.14 2.94 6.57
N PRO A 7 -4.39 3.75 7.61
CA PRO A 7 -3.99 5.15 7.64
C PRO A 7 -2.46 5.31 7.49
N PRO A 8 -1.98 6.41 6.90
CA PRO A 8 -0.56 6.70 6.84
C PRO A 8 0.02 6.91 8.25
N PRO A 9 1.31 6.61 8.46
CA PRO A 9 2.03 6.99 9.67
C PRO A 9 1.99 8.52 9.88
N ARG A 10 1.89 8.94 11.15
CA ARG A 10 1.74 10.36 11.52
C ARG A 10 2.93 11.21 11.10
N GLU A 11 4.13 10.62 11.05
CA GLU A 11 5.34 11.35 10.65
C GLU A 11 5.25 11.83 9.19
N ILE A 12 4.47 11.16 8.35
CA ILE A 12 4.31 11.55 6.94
C ILE A 12 3.22 12.62 6.80
N THR A 13 2.19 12.59 7.64
CA THR A 13 1.09 13.57 7.59
C THR A 13 1.44 14.89 8.26
N GLN A 14 2.20 14.87 9.36
CA GLN A 14 2.54 16.09 10.11
C GLN A 14 3.62 16.93 9.42
N ASN A 15 4.54 16.30 8.70
CA ASN A 15 5.65 16.99 8.03
C ASN A 15 5.27 17.52 6.64
N SER A 16 4.04 17.30 6.18
CA SER A 16 3.60 17.66 4.83
C SER A 16 2.49 18.72 4.87
N VAL A 17 2.77 19.89 4.29
CA VAL A 17 1.77 20.97 4.14
C VAL A 17 0.53 20.44 3.42
N CYS A 18 0.71 19.69 2.33
CA CYS A 18 -0.40 19.14 1.55
C CYS A 18 -1.20 18.09 2.35
N ALA A 19 -0.57 17.30 3.21
CA ALA A 19 -1.27 16.27 3.97
C ALA A 19 -2.24 16.87 5.00
N THR A 20 -1.95 18.05 5.54
CA THR A 20 -2.85 18.73 6.50
C THR A 20 -4.19 19.15 5.88
N GLU A 21 -4.29 19.23 4.55
CA GLU A 21 -5.56 19.49 3.86
C GLU A 21 -6.49 18.27 3.92
N PHE A 22 -5.95 17.05 3.99
CA PHE A 22 -6.69 15.79 3.89
C PHE A 22 -6.78 15.03 5.21
N PHE A 23 -5.83 15.24 6.13
CA PHE A 23 -5.74 14.54 7.41
C PHE A 23 -5.82 15.53 8.58
N ASP A 24 -6.41 15.09 9.70
CA ASP A 24 -6.43 15.83 10.96
C ASP A 24 -5.10 15.66 11.74
N GLY A 25 -4.99 16.36 12.88
CA GLY A 25 -3.78 16.32 13.73
C GLY A 25 -3.45 14.93 14.30
N GLU A 26 -4.44 14.04 14.39
CA GLU A 26 -4.29 12.66 14.86
C GLU A 26 -4.03 11.66 13.71
N GLY A 27 -3.99 12.14 12.45
CA GLY A 27 -3.79 11.32 11.24
C GLY A 27 -5.09 10.74 10.68
N GLY A 28 -6.24 11.16 11.17
CA GLY A 28 -7.56 10.77 10.69
C GLY A 28 -7.90 11.41 9.35
N TRP A 29 -8.60 10.67 8.48
CA TRP A 29 -9.09 11.18 7.20
C TRP A 29 -10.24 12.18 7.40
N LYS A 30 -10.11 13.40 6.86
CA LYS A 30 -11.11 14.47 7.00
C LYS A 30 -12.18 14.50 5.90
N GLY A 31 -11.99 13.75 4.81
CA GLY A 31 -12.89 13.81 3.67
C GLY A 31 -14.27 13.24 3.99
N ALA A 32 -15.31 13.84 3.39
CA ALA A 32 -16.70 13.39 3.57
C ALA A 32 -16.97 11.98 3.00
N ILE A 33 -16.11 11.50 2.12
CA ILE A 33 -16.24 10.19 1.49
C ILE A 33 -15.68 9.13 2.44
N LYS A 34 -16.51 8.12 2.74
CA LYS A 34 -16.10 6.95 3.52
C LYS A 34 -15.05 6.16 2.75
N ILE A 35 -14.00 5.73 3.46
CA ILE A 35 -13.00 4.83 2.91
C ILE A 35 -13.68 3.47 2.69
N PRO A 36 -13.63 2.90 1.48
CA PRO A 36 -14.24 1.61 1.21
C PRO A 36 -13.52 0.49 1.98
N SER A 37 -14.26 -0.54 2.38
CA SER A 37 -13.70 -1.73 3.01
C SER A 37 -13.29 -2.71 1.91
N ILE A 38 -12.05 -2.60 1.45
CA ILE A 38 -11.45 -3.45 0.41
C ILE A 38 -10.05 -3.90 0.85
N SER A 39 -9.57 -5.02 0.32
CA SER A 39 -8.20 -5.49 0.51
C SER A 39 -7.54 -5.83 -0.83
N LEU A 40 -6.22 -6.04 -0.84
CA LEU A 40 -5.56 -6.51 -2.06
C LEU A 40 -6.07 -7.88 -2.50
N GLU A 41 -6.39 -8.74 -1.54
CA GLU A 41 -6.99 -10.05 -1.80
C GLU A 41 -8.32 -9.88 -2.53
N THR A 42 -9.22 -9.03 -2.03
CA THR A 42 -10.52 -8.84 -2.69
C THR A 42 -10.42 -8.20 -4.07
N LEU A 43 -9.34 -7.46 -4.35
CA LEU A 43 -9.12 -6.84 -5.67
C LEU A 43 -8.44 -7.77 -6.67
N GLU A 44 -7.65 -8.74 -6.20
CA GLU A 44 -7.00 -9.72 -7.08
C GLU A 44 -7.92 -10.93 -7.28
N GLU A 45 -8.65 -10.87 -8.38
CA GLU A 45 -9.65 -11.87 -8.81
C GLU A 45 -9.17 -12.74 -9.99
N ASN A 46 -8.01 -12.44 -10.62
CA ASN A 46 -7.56 -13.14 -11.82
C ASN A 46 -6.61 -14.30 -11.51
N LEU A 47 -5.85 -14.19 -10.42
CA LEU A 47 -4.90 -15.20 -9.97
C LEU A 47 -5.50 -16.04 -8.85
N GLU A 48 -5.16 -17.32 -8.82
CA GLU A 48 -5.53 -18.25 -7.75
C GLU A 48 -4.29 -18.97 -7.20
N GLY A 49 -4.45 -19.64 -6.05
CA GLY A 49 -3.39 -20.46 -5.46
C GLY A 49 -2.09 -19.72 -5.15
N GLU A 50 -0.96 -20.38 -5.40
CA GLU A 50 0.38 -19.86 -5.14
C GLU A 50 0.73 -18.59 -5.96
N PRO A 51 0.44 -18.51 -7.28
CA PRO A 51 0.65 -17.29 -8.05
C PRO A 51 0.05 -16.04 -7.40
N ARG A 52 -1.19 -16.14 -6.92
CA ARG A 52 -1.87 -15.05 -6.22
C ARG A 52 -1.11 -14.63 -4.96
N LEU A 53 -0.66 -15.60 -4.15
CA LEU A 53 0.08 -15.32 -2.92
C LEU A 53 1.39 -14.58 -3.22
N LEU A 54 2.15 -15.03 -4.21
CA LEU A 54 3.42 -14.42 -4.62
C LEU A 54 3.19 -13.00 -5.17
N PHE A 55 2.16 -12.80 -5.99
CA PHE A 55 1.79 -11.49 -6.52
C PHE A 55 1.40 -10.51 -5.40
N LEU A 56 0.56 -10.95 -4.45
CA LEU A 56 0.16 -10.11 -3.32
C LEU A 56 1.35 -9.74 -2.42
N GLN A 57 2.29 -10.67 -2.20
CA GLN A 57 3.54 -10.38 -1.49
C GLN A 57 4.40 -9.36 -2.24
N PHE A 58 4.48 -9.49 -3.57
CA PHE A 58 5.17 -8.54 -4.44
C PHE A 58 4.57 -7.13 -4.36
N LEU A 59 3.23 -7.00 -4.46
CA LEU A 59 2.54 -5.72 -4.30
C LEU A 59 2.79 -5.09 -2.93
N ARG A 60 2.79 -5.87 -1.85
CA ARG A 60 3.04 -5.35 -0.48
C ARG A 60 4.43 -4.73 -0.32
N LYS A 61 5.44 -5.25 -1.04
CA LYS A 61 6.80 -4.70 -1.04
C LYS A 61 6.90 -3.35 -1.78
N MET A 62 6.05 -3.13 -2.79
CA MET A 62 5.94 -1.85 -3.51
C MET A 62 5.09 -0.82 -2.78
N LEU A 63 3.95 -1.26 -2.23
CA LEU A 63 2.95 -0.41 -1.59
C LEU A 63 3.33 -0.14 -0.14
N GLN A 64 4.27 0.79 0.04
CA GLN A 64 4.70 1.29 1.35
C GLN A 64 4.44 2.79 1.47
N TRP A 65 4.01 3.18 2.67
CA TRP A 65 3.78 4.59 3.03
C TRP A 65 5.10 5.35 3.08
N LYS A 66 6.09 4.81 3.79
CA LYS A 66 7.45 5.39 3.87
C LYS A 66 8.23 5.01 2.60
N PRO A 67 8.79 5.98 1.88
CA PRO A 67 9.61 5.70 0.70
C PRO A 67 10.80 4.78 1.01
N GLU A 68 11.38 4.89 2.20
CA GLU A 68 12.57 4.16 2.64
C GLU A 68 12.30 2.67 2.89
N GLU A 69 11.04 2.31 3.17
CA GLU A 69 10.60 0.91 3.33
C GLU A 69 10.25 0.26 1.99
N ARG A 70 10.14 1.05 0.91
CA ARG A 70 9.78 0.56 -0.41
C ARG A 70 10.98 -0.13 -1.04
N MET A 71 10.81 -1.38 -1.44
CA MET A 71 11.84 -2.07 -2.22
C MET A 71 12.03 -1.38 -3.58
N SER A 72 13.28 -1.24 -3.99
CA SER A 72 13.61 -0.69 -5.30
C SER A 72 13.15 -1.60 -6.43
N ALA A 73 12.98 -1.04 -7.63
CA ALA A 73 12.64 -1.82 -8.82
C ALA A 73 13.64 -2.97 -9.06
N ARG A 74 14.93 -2.73 -8.80
CA ARG A 74 15.98 -3.75 -8.92
C ARG A 74 15.77 -4.92 -7.97
N GLU A 75 15.52 -4.65 -6.70
CA GLU A 75 15.30 -5.71 -5.70
C GLU A 75 13.98 -6.46 -5.94
N LEU A 76 12.98 -5.77 -6.49
CA LEU A 76 11.69 -6.37 -6.85
C LEU A 76 11.79 -7.32 -8.04
N LEU A 77 12.61 -6.99 -9.04
CA LEU A 77 12.91 -7.88 -10.19
C LEU A 77 13.53 -9.21 -9.74
N ASP A 78 14.23 -9.20 -8.60
CA ASP A 78 14.83 -10.40 -8.02
C ASP A 78 13.84 -11.28 -7.25
N GLY A 79 12.58 -10.85 -7.12
CA GLY A 79 11.55 -11.50 -6.32
C GLY A 79 10.95 -12.77 -6.96
N PRO A 80 10.41 -13.69 -6.13
CA PRO A 80 9.90 -14.99 -6.58
C PRO A 80 8.70 -14.90 -7.52
N TRP A 81 7.91 -13.82 -7.46
CA TRP A 81 6.80 -13.60 -8.39
C TRP A 81 7.28 -13.43 -9.84
N LEU A 82 8.27 -12.55 -10.06
CA LEU A 82 8.78 -12.25 -11.41
C LEU A 82 9.81 -13.25 -11.92
N ARG A 83 10.37 -14.07 -11.01
CA ARG A 83 11.32 -15.15 -11.33
C ARG A 83 10.72 -16.55 -11.33
N SER A 84 9.41 -16.66 -11.11
CA SER A 84 8.72 -17.95 -11.26
C SER A 84 8.84 -18.40 -12.73
N PRO A 85 9.19 -19.67 -13.00
CA PRO A 85 9.36 -20.19 -14.36
C PRO A 85 8.04 -20.22 -15.16
#